data_AF-A0A958MXS7-F1
#
_entry.id   AF-A0A958MXS7-F1
#
_cell.length_a   1.000
_cell.length_b   1.000
_cell.length_c   1.000
_cell.angle_alpha   90.00
_cell.angle_beta   90.00
_cell.angle_gamma   90.00
#
_symmetry.space_group_name_H-M   'P 1'
#
loop_
_entity.id
_entity.type
_entity.pdbx_description
1 polymer ?
#
loop_
_entity_poly.entity_id
_entity_poly.type
_entity_poly.pdbx_seq_one_letter_code
_entity_poly.pdbx_strand_id
1 'polypeptide(L)'
;MFGPLMEQSFVEPRTWATFRPFSISIEDHEHNEREGHFLYPFYNDYEKPNNRRWDIAGVIRYSQTRPPGGEGTPITHFSIFPIYHYKETGDPNTSYRGLFPVAGSSKGFMGYKEITWWWFPLYARFDRWGESRVCMPWPFIQWMEGEGCSGGALWPLMGQFKRE
;
A
#
# COMPACT_ATOMS: atom_id res chain seq x y z
N MET A 1 -36.88 19.21 1.17
CA MET A 1 -36.36 18.68 -0.11
C MET A 1 -35.53 19.78 -0.75
N PHE A 2 -34.25 19.89 -0.38
CA PHE A 2 -33.32 20.78 -1.08
C PHE A 2 -32.98 20.11 -2.41
N GLY A 3 -32.86 20.90 -3.49
CA GLY A 3 -32.73 20.39 -4.86
C GLY A 3 -31.47 19.54 -5.12
N PRO A 4 -31.14 19.25 -6.39
CA PRO A 4 -30.14 18.24 -6.82
C PRO A 4 -28.69 18.44 -6.34
N LEU A 5 -28.44 19.48 -5.55
CA LEU A 5 -27.14 19.88 -5.00
C LEU A 5 -26.96 19.48 -3.54
N MET A 6 -28.05 19.34 -2.77
CA MET A 6 -27.97 19.08 -1.33
C MET A 6 -29.02 18.04 -0.95
N GLU A 7 -28.56 16.86 -0.62
CA GLU A 7 -29.40 15.75 -0.20
C GLU A 7 -28.95 15.29 1.18
N GLN A 8 -29.88 15.31 2.13
CA GLN A 8 -29.67 14.83 3.49
C GLN A 8 -30.78 13.83 3.74
N SER A 9 -30.40 12.56 3.88
CA SER A 9 -31.35 11.47 4.05
C SER A 9 -30.95 10.68 5.29
N PHE A 10 -31.91 10.57 6.19
CA PHE A 10 -31.81 9.84 7.44
C PHE A 10 -32.55 8.51 7.23
N VAL A 11 -31.81 7.46 6.90
CA VAL A 11 -32.37 6.11 6.76
C VAL A 11 -31.62 5.23 7.74
N GLU A 12 -32.16 5.03 8.94
CA GLU A 12 -31.54 4.14 9.93
C GLU A 12 -31.26 2.77 9.29
N PRO A 13 -30.03 2.23 9.44
CA PRO A 13 -28.94 2.63 10.35
C PRO A 13 -27.88 3.61 9.77
N ARG A 14 -28.08 4.15 8.57
CA ARG A 14 -27.08 4.89 7.78
C ARG A 14 -27.52 6.33 7.46
N THR A 15 -26.81 7.31 8.01
CA THR A 15 -27.03 8.72 7.69
C THR A 15 -26.08 9.13 6.56
N TRP A 16 -26.59 9.78 5.52
CA TRP A 16 -25.73 10.35 4.47
C TRP A 16 -26.10 11.78 4.16
N ALA A 17 -25.07 12.62 4.05
CA ALA A 17 -25.16 14.02 3.68
C ALA A 17 -24.30 14.24 2.43
N THR A 18 -24.95 14.68 1.35
CA THR A 18 -24.29 14.89 0.05
C THR A 18 -24.45 16.34 -0.40
N PHE A 19 -23.34 16.98 -0.74
CA PHE A 19 -23.29 18.27 -1.41
C PHE A 19 -22.59 18.09 -2.76
N ARG A 20 -23.35 17.92 -3.85
CA ARG A 20 -22.77 17.60 -5.16
C ARG A 20 -22.22 18.84 -5.86
N PRO A 21 -21.08 18.73 -6.60
CA PRO A 21 -20.15 17.60 -6.69
C PRO A 21 -19.04 17.60 -5.61
N PHE A 22 -19.13 18.47 -4.61
CA PHE A 22 -17.98 18.85 -3.77
C PHE A 22 -17.76 17.98 -2.54
N SER A 23 -18.78 17.38 -1.93
CA SER A 23 -18.56 16.55 -0.74
C SER A 23 -19.65 15.52 -0.51
N ILE A 24 -19.26 14.34 -0.03
CA ILE A 24 -20.14 13.28 0.44
C ILE A 24 -19.65 12.86 1.81
N SER A 25 -20.53 12.81 2.80
CA SER A 25 -20.26 12.23 4.12
C SER A 25 -21.28 11.13 4.39
N ILE A 26 -20.79 9.96 4.75
CA ILE A 26 -21.59 8.78 5.07
C ILE A 26 -21.21 8.38 6.49
N GLU A 27 -22.22 8.22 7.34
CA GLU A 27 -22.07 7.80 8.73
C GLU A 27 -22.96 6.57 8.96
N ASP A 28 -22.33 5.47 9.37
CA ASP A 28 -23.00 4.22 9.74
C ASP A 28 -22.95 4.08 11.26
N HIS A 29 -24.09 4.30 11.91
CA HIS A 29 -24.17 4.31 13.37
C HIS A 29 -24.16 2.91 13.98
N GLU A 30 -24.47 1.87 13.21
CA GLU A 30 -24.47 0.47 13.70
C GLU A 30 -23.04 -0.06 13.85
N HIS A 31 -22.16 0.32 12.94
CA HIS A 31 -20.75 -0.10 12.94
C HIS A 31 -19.77 0.99 13.41
N ASN A 32 -20.28 2.17 13.76
CA ASN A 32 -19.50 3.37 14.10
C ASN A 32 -18.43 3.66 13.03
N GLU A 33 -18.84 3.59 11.76
CA GLU A 33 -18.01 3.87 10.60
C GLU A 33 -18.37 5.22 9.99
N ARG A 34 -17.35 6.00 9.63
CA ARG A 34 -17.50 7.30 8.98
C ARG A 34 -16.63 7.34 7.73
N GLU A 35 -17.23 7.76 6.62
CA GLU A 35 -16.57 7.93 5.33
C GLU A 35 -16.86 9.34 4.82
N GLY A 36 -15.80 10.07 4.47
CA GLY A 36 -15.87 11.44 3.99
C GLY A 36 -15.09 11.60 2.69
N HIS A 37 -15.73 12.13 1.66
CA HIS A 37 -15.10 12.51 0.41
C HIS A 37 -15.22 14.01 0.22
N PHE A 38 -14.11 14.67 -0.08
CA PHE A 38 -14.09 16.07 -0.49
C PHE A 38 -13.46 16.17 -1.89
N LEU A 39 -14.22 16.70 -2.84
CA LEU A 39 -13.89 16.80 -4.26
C LEU A 39 -13.35 15.47 -4.78
N TYR A 40 -14.21 14.47 -4.96
CA TYR A 40 -13.74 13.18 -5.45
C TYR A 40 -12.91 13.33 -6.76
N PRO A 41 -11.72 12.70 -6.91
CA PRO A 41 -11.05 11.79 -5.97
C PRO A 41 -9.95 12.45 -5.09
N PHE A 42 -9.94 13.77 -4.96
CA PHE A 42 -8.83 14.55 -4.38
C PHE A 42 -8.61 14.34 -2.89
N TYR A 43 -9.64 14.18 -2.06
CA TYR A 43 -9.48 13.88 -0.63
C TYR A 43 -10.51 12.86 -0.17
N ASN A 44 -10.01 11.78 0.42
CA ASN A 44 -10.82 10.70 0.95
C ASN A 44 -10.39 10.44 2.40
N ASP A 45 -11.35 10.35 3.31
CA ASP A 45 -11.16 10.08 4.73
C ASP A 45 -12.08 8.93 5.14
N TYR A 46 -11.50 7.98 5.87
CA TYR A 46 -12.13 6.75 6.30
C TYR A 46 -11.79 6.53 7.76
N GLU A 47 -12.81 6.54 8.61
CA GLU A 47 -12.69 6.32 10.04
C GLU A 47 -13.56 5.13 10.42
N LYS A 48 -12.93 4.03 10.80
CA LYS A 48 -13.54 2.84 11.39
C LYS A 48 -13.08 2.74 12.85
N PRO A 49 -13.79 2.00 13.72
CA PRO A 49 -13.47 1.94 15.16
C PRO A 49 -12.01 1.60 15.48
N ASN A 50 -11.36 0.82 14.61
CA ASN A 50 -10.00 0.32 14.78
C ASN A 50 -9.04 0.72 13.65
N ASN A 51 -9.49 1.52 12.68
CA ASN A 51 -8.70 1.87 11.50
C ASN A 51 -9.03 3.28 11.03
N ARG A 52 -8.02 4.14 10.97
CA ARG A 52 -8.13 5.50 10.43
C ARG A 52 -7.26 5.62 9.19
N ARG A 53 -7.84 6.02 8.07
CA ARG A 53 -7.13 6.18 6.79
C ARG A 53 -7.57 7.45 6.09
N TRP A 54 -6.60 8.16 5.52
CA TRP A 54 -6.88 9.24 4.57
C TRP A 54 -5.98 9.12 3.35
N ASP A 55 -6.45 9.65 2.22
CA ASP A 55 -5.64 9.81 1.03
C ASP A 55 -5.95 11.11 0.28
N ILE A 56 -4.92 11.62 -0.38
CA ILE A 56 -4.96 12.81 -1.23
C ILE A 56 -4.67 12.39 -2.66
N ALA A 57 -5.69 12.44 -3.52
CA ALA A 57 -5.63 12.11 -4.95
C ALA A 57 -4.95 10.78 -5.26
N GLY A 58 -4.96 9.83 -4.32
CA GLY A 58 -4.22 8.57 -4.39
C GLY A 58 -2.68 8.69 -4.37
N VAL A 59 -2.11 9.90 -4.25
CA VAL A 59 -0.66 10.19 -4.21
C VAL A 59 -0.12 10.08 -2.79
N ILE A 60 -0.75 10.79 -1.86
CA ILE A 60 -0.37 10.77 -0.45
C ILE A 60 -1.39 9.91 0.27
N ARG A 61 -0.93 8.91 1.02
CA ARG A 61 -1.81 8.03 1.78
C ARG A 61 -1.24 7.82 3.16
N TYR A 62 -2.13 7.83 4.13
CA TYR A 62 -1.83 7.48 5.51
C TYR A 62 -2.90 6.54 6.03
N SER A 63 -2.49 5.53 6.77
CA SER A 63 -3.41 4.65 7.48
C SER A 63 -2.81 4.23 8.81
N GLN A 64 -3.64 4.19 9.84
CA GLN A 64 -3.29 3.70 11.16
C GLN A 64 -4.34 2.67 11.57
N THR A 65 -3.90 1.43 11.77
CA THR A 65 -4.72 0.33 12.26
C THR A 65 -4.30 -0.02 13.67
N ARG A 66 -5.23 0.02 14.62
CA ARG A 66 -5.00 -0.43 16.00
C ARG A 66 -5.28 -1.93 16.11
N PRO A 67 -4.59 -2.68 16.98
CA PRO A 67 -4.91 -4.09 17.23
C PRO A 67 -6.27 -4.23 17.93
N PRO A 68 -7.05 -5.30 17.65
CA PRO A 68 -8.26 -5.61 18.41
C PRO A 68 -7.91 -5.78 19.90
N GLY A 69 -8.63 -5.07 20.78
CA GLY A 69 -8.38 -5.11 22.23
C GLY A 69 -7.50 -3.98 22.77
N GLY A 70 -7.00 -3.07 21.92
CA GLY A 70 -6.30 -1.86 22.37
C GLY A 70 -4.90 -2.06 22.97
N GLU A 71 -4.49 -3.31 23.20
CA GLU A 71 -3.16 -3.68 23.66
C GLU A 71 -2.26 -4.01 22.46
N GLY A 72 -1.27 -3.16 22.19
CA GLY A 72 -0.25 -3.38 21.16
C GLY A 72 0.13 -2.11 20.39
N THR A 73 1.23 -2.19 19.64
CA THR A 73 1.71 -1.08 18.82
C THR A 73 0.78 -0.84 17.63
N PRO A 74 0.29 0.39 17.40
CA PRO A 74 -0.53 0.68 16.22
C PRO A 74 0.28 0.49 14.94
N ILE A 75 -0.32 -0.19 13.96
CA ILE A 75 0.28 -0.37 12.64
C ILE A 75 0.06 0.93 11.86
N THR A 76 1.15 1.66 11.62
CA THR A 76 1.13 2.92 10.87
C THR A 76 1.70 2.69 9.49
N HIS A 77 1.04 3.18 8.46
CA HIS A 77 1.50 3.13 7.09
C HIS A 77 1.33 4.50 6.44
N PHE A 78 2.40 4.99 5.82
CA PHE A 78 2.45 6.25 5.13
C PHE A 78 3.13 6.07 3.77
N SER A 79 2.59 6.69 2.74
CA SER A 79 3.16 6.62 1.40
C SER A 79 2.93 7.91 0.62
N ILE A 80 3.92 8.28 -0.18
CA ILE A 80 3.91 9.32 -1.19
C ILE A 80 4.30 8.62 -2.47
N PHE A 81 3.31 8.20 -3.26
CA PHE A 81 3.57 7.47 -4.49
C PHE A 81 4.27 8.36 -5.54
N PRO A 82 5.27 7.86 -6.28
CA PRO A 82 5.99 6.59 -6.11
C PRO A 82 7.26 6.72 -5.25
N ILE A 83 7.50 7.88 -4.65
CA ILE A 83 8.81 8.29 -4.10
C ILE A 83 9.10 7.67 -2.74
N TYR A 84 8.13 7.65 -1.83
CA TYR A 84 8.38 7.29 -0.45
C TYR A 84 7.28 6.38 0.10
N HIS A 85 7.67 5.40 0.90
CA HIS A 85 6.75 4.63 1.70
C HIS A 85 7.39 4.18 3.00
N TYR A 86 6.55 4.00 4.00
CA TYR A 86 6.94 3.63 5.34
C TYR A 86 5.80 2.86 5.98
N LYS A 87 6.13 1.73 6.59
CA LYS A 87 5.22 0.93 7.40
C LYS A 87 5.92 0.57 8.70
N GLU A 88 5.25 0.86 9.80
CA GLU A 88 5.68 0.51 11.15
C GLU A 88 4.61 -0.32 11.84
N THR A 89 5.03 -1.44 12.40
CA THR A 89 4.15 -2.45 13.00
C THR A 89 4.56 -2.77 14.44
N GLY A 90 5.64 -2.15 14.95
CA GLY A 90 6.27 -2.49 16.23
C GLY A 90 7.28 -3.65 16.15
N ASP A 91 7.30 -4.41 15.05
CA ASP A 91 8.28 -5.49 14.80
C ASP A 91 9.18 -5.11 13.61
N PRO A 92 10.52 -5.09 13.77
CA PRO A 92 11.47 -4.85 12.68
C PRO A 92 11.29 -5.79 11.48
N ASN A 93 10.80 -7.01 11.68
CA ASN A 93 10.60 -7.98 10.60
C ASN A 93 9.41 -7.62 9.70
N THR A 94 8.42 -6.90 10.21
CA THR A 94 7.22 -6.51 9.46
C THR A 94 7.19 -5.01 9.12
N SER A 95 8.05 -4.23 9.76
CA SER A 95 8.31 -2.83 9.44
C SER A 95 9.25 -2.71 8.23
N TYR A 96 9.01 -1.71 7.39
CA TYR A 96 9.85 -1.40 6.23
C TYR A 96 9.72 0.06 5.82
N ARG A 97 10.72 0.55 5.09
CA ARG A 97 10.72 1.89 4.52
C ARG A 97 11.46 1.88 3.20
N GLY A 98 11.07 2.77 2.30
CA GLY A 98 11.78 2.94 1.04
C GLY A 98 11.66 4.33 0.49
N LEU A 99 12.76 4.78 -0.10
CA LEU A 99 12.87 5.97 -0.91
C LEU A 99 13.22 5.53 -2.33
N PHE A 100 12.23 5.48 -3.21
CA PHE A 100 12.42 5.13 -4.60
C PHE A 100 12.86 6.36 -5.41
N PRO A 101 13.88 6.24 -6.29
CA PRO A 101 14.64 5.05 -6.66
C PRO A 101 15.93 4.80 -5.83
N VAL A 102 16.23 5.62 -4.81
CA VAL A 102 17.54 5.65 -4.14
C VAL A 102 17.86 4.38 -3.36
N ALA A 103 17.03 4.03 -2.37
CA ALA A 103 17.24 2.84 -1.54
C ALA A 103 15.97 2.54 -0.76
N GLY A 104 15.67 1.27 -0.56
CA GLY A 104 14.52 0.90 0.23
C GLY A 104 14.22 -0.57 0.20
N SER A 105 13.29 -0.97 1.07
CA SER A 105 12.66 -2.27 0.98
C SER A 105 11.13 -2.16 1.04
N SER A 106 10.49 -3.15 0.44
CA SER A 106 9.05 -3.37 0.48
C SER A 106 8.79 -4.82 0.82
N LYS A 107 7.98 -5.09 1.85
CA LYS A 107 7.65 -6.46 2.28
C LYS A 107 6.23 -6.81 1.88
N GLY A 108 6.02 -8.06 1.44
CA GLY A 108 4.71 -8.54 1.01
C GLY A 108 4.17 -7.82 -0.22
N PHE A 109 5.04 -7.33 -1.10
CA PHE A 109 4.66 -6.60 -2.30
C PHE A 109 4.75 -7.51 -3.54
N MET A 110 3.72 -7.49 -4.40
CA MET A 110 3.68 -8.28 -5.66
C MET A 110 3.97 -9.78 -5.49
N GLY A 111 3.58 -10.38 -4.36
CA GLY A 111 3.81 -11.80 -4.08
C GLY A 111 5.24 -12.16 -3.66
N TYR A 112 6.13 -11.17 -3.54
CA TYR A 112 7.45 -11.31 -2.94
C TYR A 112 7.38 -11.13 -1.44
N LYS A 113 8.23 -11.88 -0.72
CA LYS A 113 8.42 -11.71 0.72
C LYS A 113 9.03 -10.34 0.99
N GLU A 114 10.09 -10.02 0.26
CA GLU A 114 10.80 -8.75 0.38
C GLU A 114 11.38 -8.35 -0.98
N ILE A 115 11.30 -7.06 -1.29
CA ILE A 115 11.95 -6.46 -2.45
C ILE A 115 12.86 -5.37 -1.90
N THR A 116 14.14 -5.42 -2.22
CA THR A 116 15.12 -4.42 -1.82
C THR A 116 15.76 -3.82 -3.05
N TRP A 117 15.94 -2.51 -3.11
CA TRP A 117 16.63 -1.84 -4.21
C TRP A 117 17.67 -0.88 -3.68
N TRP A 118 18.69 -0.67 -4.52
CA TRP A 118 19.73 0.33 -4.33
C TRP A 118 19.97 0.99 -5.69
N TRP A 119 19.81 2.31 -5.75
CA TRP A 119 19.97 3.11 -6.95
C TRP A 119 19.24 2.52 -8.16
N PHE A 120 17.95 2.22 -7.99
CA PHE A 120 17.16 1.61 -9.05
C PHE A 120 17.30 2.43 -10.36
N PRO A 121 17.58 1.79 -11.51
CA PRO A 121 17.53 0.34 -11.77
C PRO A 121 18.85 -0.43 -11.59
N LEU A 122 19.91 0.14 -10.99
CA LEU A 122 21.23 -0.49 -10.92
C LEU A 122 21.25 -1.78 -10.11
N TYR A 123 20.50 -1.84 -9.01
CA TYR A 123 20.38 -3.03 -8.17
C TYR A 123 18.94 -3.18 -7.69
N ALA A 124 18.38 -4.36 -7.90
CA ALA A 124 17.16 -4.80 -7.25
C ALA A 124 17.27 -6.28 -6.86
N ARG A 125 16.87 -6.61 -5.64
CA ARG A 125 16.74 -7.97 -5.13
C ARG A 125 15.28 -8.24 -4.83
N PHE A 126 14.79 -9.38 -5.28
CA PHE A 126 13.43 -9.87 -5.09
C PHE A 126 13.53 -11.21 -4.38
N ASP A 127 13.14 -11.24 -3.12
CA ASP A 127 13.18 -12.42 -2.28
C ASP A 127 11.77 -12.98 -2.12
N ARG A 128 11.64 -14.28 -2.33
CA ARG A 128 10.41 -15.06 -2.15
C ARG A 128 10.75 -16.31 -1.34
N TRP A 129 9.75 -17.01 -0.81
CA TRP A 129 9.94 -18.16 0.07
C TRP A 129 10.81 -19.25 -0.56
N GLY A 130 12.10 -19.28 -0.21
CA GLY A 130 13.08 -20.24 -0.72
C GLY A 130 13.80 -19.83 -2.01
N GLU A 131 13.42 -18.72 -2.67
CA GLU A 131 14.07 -18.24 -3.90
C GLU A 131 14.45 -16.76 -3.80
N SER A 132 15.66 -16.42 -4.23
CA SER A 132 16.18 -15.05 -4.26
C SER A 132 16.58 -14.71 -5.70
N ARG A 133 16.07 -13.58 -6.21
CA ARG A 133 16.38 -13.09 -7.56
C ARG A 133 17.03 -11.72 -7.48
N VAL A 134 18.23 -11.61 -8.02
CA VAL A 134 19.01 -10.39 -8.07
C VAL A 134 19.07 -9.87 -9.50
N CYS A 135 18.83 -8.57 -9.69
CA CYS A 135 18.87 -7.91 -10.98
C CYS A 135 19.88 -6.76 -10.93
N MET A 136 20.86 -6.77 -11.83
CA MET A 136 21.96 -5.78 -11.84
C MET A 136 22.58 -5.55 -13.23
N PRO A 137 22.15 -4.54 -14.01
CA PRO A 137 21.03 -3.63 -13.83
C PRO A 137 19.69 -4.25 -14.29
N TRP A 138 18.60 -3.80 -13.67
CA TRP A 138 17.24 -4.16 -14.07
C TRP A 138 16.83 -3.47 -15.39
N PRO A 139 16.16 -4.14 -16.34
CA PRO A 139 15.79 -5.56 -16.34
C PRO A 139 16.83 -6.47 -17.04
N PHE A 140 17.99 -5.94 -17.44
CA PHE A 140 18.92 -6.58 -18.37
C PHE A 140 19.60 -7.82 -17.80
N ILE A 141 20.21 -7.73 -16.62
CA ILE A 141 20.92 -8.87 -16.02
C ILE A 141 20.13 -9.36 -14.83
N GLN A 142 19.84 -10.65 -14.82
CA GLN A 142 19.04 -11.30 -13.81
C GLN A 142 19.72 -12.59 -13.39
N TRP A 143 19.79 -12.82 -12.09
CA TRP A 143 20.34 -14.02 -11.48
C TRP A 143 19.35 -14.54 -10.46
N MET A 144 19.08 -15.84 -10.47
CA MET A 144 18.12 -16.49 -9.57
C MET A 144 18.79 -17.68 -8.89
N GLU A 145 18.61 -17.76 -7.57
CA GLU A 145 19.17 -18.80 -6.72
C GLU A 145 18.19 -19.15 -5.60
N GLY A 146 18.00 -20.44 -5.30
CA GLY A 146 17.04 -20.90 -4.30
C GLY A 146 16.84 -22.41 -4.25
N GLU A 147 15.99 -22.85 -3.32
CA GLU A 147 15.58 -24.25 -3.16
C GLU A 147 14.92 -24.76 -4.45
N GLY A 148 15.65 -25.57 -5.21
CA GLY A 148 15.22 -26.10 -6.50
C GLY A 148 15.14 -25.08 -7.63
N CYS A 149 15.59 -23.83 -7.42
CA CYS A 149 15.51 -22.77 -8.43
C CYS A 149 16.90 -22.21 -8.73
N SER A 150 17.36 -22.31 -9.97
CA SER A 150 18.64 -21.72 -10.40
C SER A 150 18.57 -21.21 -11.82
N GLY A 151 19.26 -20.12 -12.12
CA GLY A 151 19.36 -19.63 -13.48
C GLY A 151 19.78 -18.19 -13.60
N GLY A 152 19.89 -17.75 -14.84
CA GLY A 152 20.23 -16.38 -15.16
C GLY A 152 19.68 -15.98 -16.52
N ALA A 153 19.47 -14.68 -16.67
CA ALA A 153 19.07 -14.10 -17.95
C ALA A 153 19.83 -12.82 -18.22
N LEU A 154 20.20 -12.67 -19.49
CA LEU A 154 20.63 -11.42 -20.10
C LEU A 154 19.52 -10.99 -21.07
N TRP A 155 18.51 -10.31 -20.54
CA TRP A 155 17.38 -9.83 -21.34
C TRP A 155 17.80 -8.65 -22.24
N PRO A 156 17.34 -8.56 -23.49
CA PRO A 156 16.42 -9.46 -24.20
C PRO A 156 17.11 -10.61 -24.96
N LEU A 157 18.41 -10.81 -24.78
CA LEU A 157 19.24 -11.68 -25.62
C LEU A 157 19.06 -13.18 -25.31
N MET A 158 19.12 -13.56 -24.03
CA MET A 158 19.05 -14.96 -23.60
C MET A 158 18.59 -15.08 -22.15
N GLY A 159 17.99 -16.22 -21.78
CA GLY A 159 17.64 -16.49 -20.39
C GLY A 159 17.30 -17.96 -20.16
N GLN A 160 17.81 -18.52 -19.07
CA GLN A 160 17.54 -19.89 -18.65
C GLN A 160 17.25 -19.88 -17.16
N PHE A 161 16.05 -20.31 -16.80
CA PHE A 161 15.63 -20.54 -15.42
C PHE A 161 15.24 -22.01 -15.29
N LYS A 162 15.86 -22.70 -14.34
CA LYS A 162 15.55 -24.08 -13.98
C LYS A 162 14.79 -24.07 -12.66
N ARG A 163 13.69 -24.82 -12.63
CA ARG A 163 12.95 -25.19 -11.43
C ARG A 163 12.88 -26.71 -11.39
N GLU A 164 13.39 -27.31 -10.32
CA GLU A 164 13.31 -28.76 -10.04
C GLU A 164 11.96 -29.13 -9.40
#